data_AF-A0A840XSQ2-F1
#
_entry.id   AF-A0A840XSQ2-F1
#
_cell.length_a   1.000
_cell.length_b   1.000
_cell.length_c   1.000
_cell.angle_alpha   90.00
_cell.angle_beta   90.00
_cell.angle_gamma   90.00
#
_symmetry.space_group_name_H-M   'P 1'
#
loop_
_entity.id
_entity.type
_entity.pdbx_description
1 polymer ?
#
loop_
_entity_poly.entity_id
_entity_poly.type
_entity_poly.pdbx_seq_one_letter_code
_entity_poly.pdbx_strand_id
1 'polypeptide(L)'
;MRRATILLLLLLPACGQIDPYTREGVWRPRGANEANLHLHVAVPAHLDRGVNEPRADGHVQAAAVTRYRTDRVKALPASGVSRIQATGQGGGSAPAGGGDGGR
;
A
#
# COMPACT_ATOMS: atom_id res chain seq x y z
N MET A 1 35.92 11.76 -21.05
CA MET A 1 34.96 10.96 -21.84
C MET A 1 34.87 9.50 -21.36
N ARG A 2 35.97 8.71 -21.35
CA ARG A 2 35.94 7.29 -20.89
C ARG A 2 35.34 7.06 -19.50
N ARG A 3 35.62 7.94 -18.52
CA ARG A 3 35.08 7.82 -17.15
C ARG A 3 33.55 8.00 -17.08
N ALA A 4 32.99 8.88 -17.91
CA ALA A 4 31.54 9.10 -17.98
C ALA A 4 30.83 7.90 -18.62
N THR A 5 31.45 7.29 -19.63
CA THR A 5 30.94 6.07 -20.27
C THR A 5 30.90 4.88 -19.29
N ILE A 6 31.93 4.72 -18.46
CA ILE A 6 31.98 3.67 -17.42
C ILE A 6 30.89 3.90 -16.37
N LEU A 7 30.70 5.15 -15.91
CA LEU A 7 29.64 5.48 -14.96
C LEU A 7 28.24 5.21 -15.52
N LEU A 8 28.02 5.49 -16.81
CA LEU A 8 26.76 5.22 -17.50
C LEU A 8 26.50 3.71 -17.66
N LEU A 9 27.54 2.91 -17.94
CA LEU A 9 27.44 1.46 -18.07
C LEU A 9 27.11 0.78 -16.72
N LEU A 10 27.58 1.34 -15.60
CA LEU A 10 27.30 0.84 -14.25
C LEU A 10 25.85 1.09 -13.79
N LEU A 11 25.09 1.97 -14.45
CA LEU A 11 23.70 2.30 -14.12
C LEU A 11 22.67 1.43 -14.86
N LEU A 12 23.07 0.71 -15.90
CA LEU A 12 22.21 -0.18 -16.69
C LEU A 12 21.60 -1.38 -15.91
N PRO A 13 22.28 -2.05 -14.95
CA PRO A 13 21.71 -3.21 -14.27
C PRO A 13 20.61 -2.83 -13.25
N ALA A 14 20.46 -1.55 -12.90
CA ALA A 14 19.46 -1.12 -11.92
C ALA A 14 18.01 -1.29 -12.41
N CYS A 15 17.76 -1.36 -13.72
CA CYS A 15 16.43 -1.62 -14.26
C CYS A 15 15.95 -3.07 -14.06
N GLY A 16 16.87 -4.05 -13.95
CA GLY A 16 16.50 -5.47 -13.80
C GLY A 16 16.01 -5.83 -12.39
N GLN A 17 16.33 -5.01 -11.39
CA GLN A 17 16.06 -5.30 -9.98
C GLN A 17 14.68 -4.79 -9.49
N ILE A 18 13.87 -4.25 -10.41
CA ILE A 18 12.54 -3.69 -10.13
C ILE A 18 11.43 -4.71 -10.44
N ASP A 19 11.72 -5.85 -11.06
CA ASP A 19 10.70 -6.87 -11.28
C ASP A 19 10.28 -7.50 -9.94
N PRO A 20 9.05 -7.23 -9.43
CA PRO A 20 8.59 -7.76 -8.15
C PRO A 20 8.55 -9.29 -8.14
N TYR A 21 8.47 -9.95 -9.30
CA TYR A 21 8.49 -11.40 -9.41
C TYR A 21 9.88 -12.01 -9.22
N THR A 22 10.95 -11.21 -9.16
CA THR A 22 12.31 -11.71 -8.93
C THR A 22 12.80 -11.57 -7.48
N ARG A 23 12.03 -10.90 -6.60
CA ARG A 23 12.39 -10.72 -5.19
C ARG A 23 12.38 -12.01 -4.40
N GLU A 24 13.37 -12.15 -3.53
CA GLU A 24 13.39 -13.18 -2.49
C GLU A 24 12.19 -13.01 -1.55
N GLY A 25 11.60 -14.12 -1.11
CA GLY A 25 10.41 -14.13 -0.24
C GLY A 25 9.08 -13.89 -0.96
N VAL A 26 9.08 -13.56 -2.25
CA VAL A 26 7.86 -13.50 -3.06
C VAL A 26 7.56 -14.89 -3.62
N TRP A 27 6.28 -15.26 -3.67
CA TRP A 27 5.87 -16.51 -4.30
C TRP A 27 6.26 -16.49 -5.78
N ARG A 28 7.01 -17.51 -6.22
CA ARG A 28 7.39 -17.73 -7.60
C ARG A 28 6.97 -19.14 -8.01
N PRO A 29 6.16 -19.31 -9.06
CA PRO A 29 5.88 -20.65 -9.56
C PRO A 29 7.19 -21.28 -10.02
N ARG A 30 7.42 -22.53 -9.62
CA ARG A 30 8.61 -23.31 -10.00
C ARG A 30 8.21 -24.76 -10.26
N GLY A 31 8.93 -25.43 -11.16
CA GLY A 31 8.76 -26.85 -11.45
C GLY A 31 7.32 -27.16 -11.86
N ALA A 32 6.68 -28.06 -11.13
CA ALA A 32 5.31 -28.50 -11.43
C ALA A 32 4.29 -27.35 -11.42
N ASN A 33 4.42 -26.36 -10.54
CA ASN A 33 3.47 -25.24 -10.48
C ASN A 33 3.57 -24.34 -11.72
N GLU A 34 4.79 -24.08 -12.19
CA GLU A 34 5.02 -23.30 -13.41
C GLU A 34 4.48 -24.03 -14.64
N ALA A 35 4.78 -25.32 -14.76
CA ALA A 35 4.25 -26.16 -15.84
C ALA A 35 2.71 -26.22 -15.82
N ASN A 36 2.10 -26.39 -14.65
CA ASN A 36 0.65 -26.43 -14.51
C ASN A 36 -0.01 -25.09 -14.89
N LEU A 37 0.60 -23.96 -14.52
CA LEU A 37 0.10 -22.65 -14.93
C LEU A 37 0.16 -22.49 -16.45
N HIS A 38 1.25 -22.91 -17.10
CA HIS A 38 1.35 -22.87 -18.56
C HIS A 38 0.31 -23.77 -19.24
N LEU A 39 -0.02 -24.92 -18.65
CA LEU A 39 -1.04 -25.83 -19.18
C LEU A 39 -2.47 -25.34 -18.97
N HIS A 40 -2.75 -24.65 -17.87
CA HIS A 40 -4.11 -24.18 -17.54
C HIS A 40 -4.48 -22.83 -18.17
N VAL A 41 -3.50 -22.10 -18.70
CA VAL A 41 -3.75 -20.83 -19.37
C VAL A 41 -4.24 -21.08 -20.80
N ALA A 42 -5.52 -20.75 -21.05
CA ALA A 42 -6.14 -20.91 -22.37
C ALA A 42 -5.47 -20.08 -23.47
N VAL A 43 -4.87 -18.92 -23.12
CA VAL A 43 -4.17 -18.03 -24.04
C VAL A 43 -2.86 -17.57 -23.40
N PRO A 44 -1.69 -18.10 -23.81
CA PRO A 44 -0.41 -17.79 -23.17
C PRO A 44 -0.08 -16.31 -23.09
N ALA A 45 -0.51 -15.52 -24.09
CA ALA A 45 -0.29 -14.07 -24.12
C ALA A 45 -0.95 -13.31 -22.95
N HIS A 46 -1.93 -13.91 -22.26
CA HIS A 46 -2.56 -13.32 -21.08
C HIS A 46 -1.67 -13.36 -19.83
N LEU A 47 -0.61 -14.18 -19.79
CA LEU A 47 0.36 -14.17 -18.69
C LEU A 47 1.16 -12.86 -18.64
N ASP A 48 1.47 -12.30 -19.81
CA ASP A 48 2.23 -11.04 -19.90
C ASP A 48 1.33 -9.80 -19.85
N ARG A 49 0.21 -9.83 -20.59
CA ARG A 49 -0.61 -8.64 -20.87
C ARG A 49 -1.96 -8.64 -20.16
N GLY A 50 -2.36 -9.76 -19.56
CA GLY A 50 -3.71 -9.96 -19.05
C GLY A 50 -4.78 -9.94 -20.15
N VAL A 51 -6.03 -9.79 -19.74
CA VAL A 51 -7.18 -9.55 -20.63
C VAL A 51 -7.99 -8.39 -20.06
N ASN A 52 -8.57 -7.57 -20.93
CA ASN A 52 -9.54 -6.56 -20.49
C ASN A 52 -10.88 -7.27 -20.23
N GLU A 53 -11.24 -7.44 -18.96
CA GLU A 53 -12.53 -7.99 -18.53
C GLU A 53 -13.34 -6.88 -17.84
N PRO A 54 -14.40 -6.35 -18.48
CA PRO A 54 -15.17 -5.22 -17.95
C PRO A 54 -15.81 -5.47 -16.59
N ARG A 55 -16.11 -6.73 -16.25
CA ARG A 55 -16.69 -7.09 -14.95
C ARG A 55 -15.64 -7.38 -13.87
N ALA A 56 -14.36 -7.43 -14.23
CA ALA A 56 -13.30 -7.66 -13.27
C ALA A 56 -13.04 -6.40 -12.43
N ASP A 57 -12.67 -6.62 -11.18
CA ASP A 57 -12.31 -5.60 -10.21
C ASP A 57 -10.84 -5.15 -10.33
N GLY A 58 -10.17 -5.46 -11.46
CA GLY A 58 -8.75 -5.15 -11.67
C GLY A 58 -8.41 -3.66 -11.48
N HIS A 59 -9.35 -2.77 -11.82
CA HIS A 59 -9.22 -1.34 -11.57
C HIS A 59 -9.18 -0.98 -10.08
N VAL A 60 -9.95 -1.69 -9.23
CA VAL A 60 -9.95 -1.52 -7.77
C VAL A 60 -8.60 -1.93 -7.20
N GLN A 61 -8.07 -3.08 -7.65
CA GLN A 61 -6.77 -3.58 -7.22
C GLN A 61 -5.63 -2.64 -7.65
N ALA A 62 -5.66 -2.15 -8.89
CA ALA A 62 -4.69 -1.17 -9.37
C ALA A 62 -4.74 0.15 -8.57
N ALA A 63 -5.94 0.62 -8.22
CA ALA A 63 -6.12 1.78 -7.36
C ALA A 63 -5.57 1.54 -5.94
N ALA A 64 -5.79 0.37 -5.36
CA ALA A 64 -5.26 0.01 -4.05
C ALA A 64 -3.71 -0.01 -4.02
N VAL A 65 -3.07 -0.63 -5.03
CA VAL A 65 -1.61 -0.63 -5.17
C VAL A 65 -1.06 0.77 -5.38
N THR A 66 -1.75 1.59 -6.19
CA THR A 66 -1.38 2.99 -6.40
C THR A 66 -1.41 3.75 -5.07
N ARG A 67 -2.50 3.64 -4.32
CA ARG A 67 -2.60 4.24 -2.97
C ARG A 67 -1.51 3.73 -2.04
N TYR A 68 -1.22 2.44 -2.00
CA TYR A 68 -0.13 1.93 -1.17
C TYR A 68 1.22 2.57 -1.52
N ARG A 69 1.50 2.81 -2.80
CA ARG A 69 2.78 3.37 -3.27
C ARG A 69 2.86 4.89 -3.13
N THR A 70 1.75 5.61 -3.29
CA THR A 70 1.75 7.08 -3.41
C THR A 70 1.10 7.80 -2.24
N ASP A 71 0.23 7.12 -1.48
CA ASP A 71 -0.46 7.74 -0.35
C ASP A 71 0.50 7.90 0.83
N ARG A 72 0.24 8.89 1.69
CA ARG A 72 1.00 9.10 2.92
C ARG A 72 0.17 8.69 4.12
N VAL A 73 0.82 8.53 5.27
CA VAL A 73 0.13 8.39 6.56
C VAL A 73 -0.83 9.56 6.73
N LYS A 74 -2.13 9.27 6.83
CA LYS A 74 -3.16 10.27 7.13
C LYS A 74 -3.38 10.28 8.63
N ALA A 75 -3.44 11.47 9.21
CA ALA A 75 -3.90 11.61 10.58
C ALA A 75 -5.31 11.02 10.68
N LEU A 76 -5.53 10.14 11.65
CA LEU A 76 -6.88 9.72 11.99
C LEU A 76 -7.66 10.97 12.42
N PRO A 77 -8.94 11.11 12.03
CA PRO A 77 -9.80 12.13 12.61
C PRO A 77 -9.73 12.01 14.13
N ALA A 78 -9.75 13.14 14.83
CA ALA A 78 -9.90 13.14 16.27
C ALA A 78 -11.27 12.58 16.64
N SER A 79 -11.44 11.26 16.63
CA SER A 79 -12.60 10.59 17.17
C SER A 79 -12.46 10.67 18.68
N GLY A 80 -12.98 11.75 19.24
CA GLY A 80 -13.22 11.86 20.68
C GLY A 80 -14.02 10.64 21.11
N VAL A 81 -13.34 9.74 21.81
CA VAL A 81 -13.95 8.64 22.56
C VAL A 81 -15.17 9.16 23.32
N SER A 82 -16.28 8.43 23.19
CA SER A 82 -17.58 8.72 23.78
C SER A 82 -17.46 9.42 25.13
N ARG A 83 -18.13 10.57 25.29
CA ARG A 83 -18.24 11.25 26.58
C ARG A 83 -19.09 10.37 27.50
N ILE A 84 -18.46 9.53 28.31
CA ILE A 84 -19.14 8.77 29.37
C ILE A 84 -19.64 9.79 30.39
N GLN A 85 -20.93 10.13 30.32
CA GLN A 85 -21.58 10.95 31.33
C GLN A 85 -22.04 10.03 32.46
N ALA A 86 -21.37 10.11 33.61
CA ALA A 86 -21.82 9.43 34.82
C ALA A 86 -23.13 10.09 35.28
N THR A 87 -24.26 9.43 35.07
CA THR A 87 -25.53 9.78 35.73
C THR A 87 -25.50 9.29 37.17
N GLY A 88 -24.70 9.96 38.00
CA GLY A 88 -24.65 9.76 39.45
C GLY A 88 -24.94 11.10 40.11
N GLN A 89 -26.21 11.33 40.43
CA GLN A 89 -26.65 12.50 41.17
C GLN A 89 -26.27 12.32 42.65
N GLY A 90 -25.21 13.01 43.08
CA GLY A 90 -24.76 13.01 44.48
C GLY A 90 -23.76 14.13 44.72
N GLY A 91 -24.22 15.20 45.37
CA GLY A 91 -23.55 16.50 45.45
C GLY A 91 -22.26 16.54 46.27
N GLY A 92 -21.44 17.54 45.96
CA GLY A 92 -20.28 17.95 46.74
C GLY A 92 -19.61 19.19 46.12
N SER A 93 -19.54 20.26 46.91
CA SER A 93 -19.20 21.64 46.53
C SER A 93 -17.81 21.86 45.91
N ALA A 94 -17.70 22.91 45.09
CA ALA A 94 -16.47 23.43 44.49
C ALA A 94 -15.46 23.98 45.53
N PRO A 95 -14.21 24.30 45.13
CA PRO A 95 -13.98 25.72 44.80
C PRO A 95 -13.17 25.98 43.52
N ALA A 96 -13.24 27.24 43.14
CA ALA A 96 -12.78 27.88 41.94
C ALA A 96 -11.25 27.90 41.75
N GLY A 97 -10.83 27.81 40.49
CA GLY A 97 -9.51 28.21 40.01
C GLY A 97 -9.68 28.88 38.65
N GLY A 98 -9.76 30.21 38.65
CA GLY A 98 -9.82 31.02 37.44
C GLY A 98 -8.49 31.04 36.70
N GLY A 99 -8.56 31.17 35.38
CA GLY A 99 -7.43 31.39 34.49
C GLY A 99 -7.94 31.76 33.10
N ASP A 100 -7.84 33.05 32.80
CA ASP A 100 -8.44 33.78 31.70
C ASP A 100 -7.47 33.91 30.49
N GLY A 101 -8.03 34.16 29.30
CA GLY A 101 -7.32 34.70 28.13
C GLY A 101 -6.82 33.68 27.08
N GLY A 102 -7.10 33.83 25.77
CA GLY A 102 -7.77 34.90 25.07
C GLY A 102 -7.73 34.70 23.55
N ARG A 103 -8.74 35.31 22.90
CA ARG A 103 -8.90 35.78 21.51
C ARG A 103 -8.54 34.87 20.33
#